data_AF-A0A2C9LGE4-F1
#
_entry.id   AF-A0A2C9LGE4-F1
#
_cell.length_a   1.000
_cell.length_b   1.000
_cell.length_c   1.000
_cell.angle_alpha   90.00
_cell.angle_beta   90.00
_cell.angle_gamma   90.00
#
_symmetry.space_group_name_H-M   'P 1'
#
loop_
_entity.id
_entity.type
_entity.pdbx_description
1 polymer ?
#
loop_
_entity_poly.entity_id
_entity_poly.type
_entity_poly.pdbx_seq_one_letter_code
_entity_poly.pdbx_strand_id
1 'polypeptide(L)'
;MVEYLCGRISMSRCKQLRKLSYRDLRENFVGMKIFFETFYVESHKVEPVMSITDFLCNLGGCIGLWIGVSILSLFEVLQLVSELMLAICQRVK
;
A
#
# COMPACT_ATOMS: atom_id res chain seq x y z
N MET A 1 29.50 32.08 -22.75
CA MET A 1 29.38 30.67 -22.31
C MET A 1 30.58 30.23 -21.47
N VAL A 2 31.82 30.30 -21.98
CA VAL A 2 33.04 29.94 -21.19
C VAL A 2 33.18 30.75 -19.90
N GLU A 3 32.92 32.05 -19.91
CA GLU A 3 32.99 32.87 -18.69
C GLU A 3 31.93 32.50 -17.65
N TYR A 4 30.70 32.16 -18.09
CA TYR A 4 29.65 31.67 -17.20
C TYR A 4 30.04 30.33 -16.54
N LEU A 5 30.68 29.43 -17.30
CA LEU A 5 31.18 28.16 -16.79
C LEU A 5 32.34 28.37 -15.81
N CYS A 6 33.25 29.28 -16.12
CA CYS A 6 34.38 29.65 -15.25
C CYS A 6 33.94 30.19 -13.87
N GLY A 7 32.74 30.78 -13.76
CA GLY A 7 32.16 31.17 -12.47
C GLY A 7 31.60 30.02 -11.64
N ARG A 8 31.42 28.83 -12.23
CA ARG A 8 30.84 27.63 -11.57
C ARG A 8 31.85 26.48 -11.40
N ILE A 9 32.98 26.50 -12.11
CA ILE A 9 34.01 25.45 -12.08
C ILE A 9 35.33 25.98 -11.48
N SER A 10 36.23 25.06 -11.10
CA SER A 10 37.54 25.41 -10.55
C SER A 10 38.39 26.27 -11.50
N MET A 11 39.12 27.23 -10.93
CA MET A 11 39.98 28.21 -11.62
C MET A 11 41.04 27.56 -12.54
N SER A 12 41.52 26.36 -12.20
CA SER A 12 42.48 25.60 -12.99
C SER A 12 41.90 25.08 -14.31
N ARG A 13 40.66 24.57 -14.29
CA ARG A 13 39.94 24.12 -15.49
C ARG A 13 39.52 25.30 -16.36
N CYS A 14 39.15 26.44 -15.78
CA CYS A 14 38.86 27.65 -16.55
C CYS A 14 40.05 28.09 -17.43
N LYS A 15 41.28 28.03 -16.90
CA LYS A 15 42.50 28.35 -17.67
C LYS A 15 42.72 27.37 -18.84
N GLN A 16 42.35 26.10 -18.67
CA GLN A 16 42.41 25.10 -19.74
C GLN A 16 41.32 25.35 -20.80
N LEU A 17 40.10 25.64 -20.39
CA LEU A 17 39.00 25.98 -21.30
C LEU A 17 39.26 27.25 -22.11
N ARG A 18 39.93 28.25 -21.52
CA ARG A 18 40.33 29.48 -22.25
C ARG A 18 41.42 29.25 -23.31
N LYS A 19 42.16 28.14 -23.21
CA LYS A 19 43.22 27.77 -24.16
C LYS A 19 42.72 26.88 -25.31
N LEU A 20 41.52 26.32 -25.21
CA LEU A 20 40.94 25.49 -26.25
C LEU A 20 40.51 26.33 -27.45
N SER A 21 40.67 25.76 -28.66
CA SER A 21 40.21 26.40 -29.89
C SER A 21 38.68 26.42 -29.94
N TYR A 22 38.12 27.40 -30.65
CA TYR A 22 36.67 27.52 -30.84
C TYR A 22 36.06 26.26 -31.48
N ARG A 23 36.82 25.55 -32.32
CA ARG A 23 36.39 24.29 -32.95
C ARG A 23 36.24 23.16 -31.93
N ASP A 24 37.26 22.94 -31.11
CA ASP A 24 37.26 21.90 -30.09
C ASP A 24 36.15 22.12 -29.06
N LEU A 25 35.92 23.39 -28.72
CA LEU A 25 34.85 23.76 -27.79
C LEU A 25 33.47 23.49 -28.38
N ARG A 26 33.28 23.67 -29.68
CA ARG A 26 31.99 23.43 -30.35
C ARG A 26 31.71 21.95 -30.56
N GLU A 27 32.73 21.14 -30.80
CA GLU A 27 32.58 19.70 -31.08
C GLU A 27 32.47 18.85 -29.81
N ASN A 28 33.07 19.28 -28.70
CA ASN A 28 33.13 18.47 -27.47
C ASN A 28 32.26 19.00 -26.32
N PHE A 29 31.72 20.22 -26.41
CA PHE A 29 30.95 20.80 -25.32
C PHE A 29 29.46 20.45 -25.41
N VAL A 30 28.94 19.79 -24.37
CA VAL A 30 27.51 19.52 -24.20
C VAL A 30 27.00 20.16 -22.92
N GLY A 31 25.91 20.93 -23.02
CA GLY A 31 25.20 21.50 -21.89
C GLY A 31 24.00 20.64 -21.53
N MET A 32 24.02 19.99 -20.36
CA MET A 32 22.86 19.27 -19.83
C MET A 32 22.19 20.09 -18.73
N LYS A 33 20.88 20.29 -18.86
CA LYS A 33 20.07 21.14 -17.97
C LYS A 33 18.97 20.23 -17.40
N ILE A 34 19.14 19.73 -16.17
CA ILE A 34 18.17 18.84 -15.51
C ILE A 34 17.12 19.70 -14.80
N PHE A 35 15.83 19.47 -15.10
CA PHE A 35 14.68 20.06 -14.39
C PHE A 35 13.67 18.98 -14.10
N PHE A 36 12.86 19.22 -13.08
CA PHE A 36 11.64 18.46 -12.86
C PHE A 36 10.57 18.98 -13.83
N GLU A 37 9.88 18.06 -14.52
CA GLU A 37 8.76 18.38 -15.41
C GLU A 37 7.55 18.89 -14.61
N THR A 38 7.34 18.35 -13.41
CA THR A 38 6.28 18.75 -12.49
C THR A 38 6.77 18.78 -11.05
N PHE A 39 6.09 19.56 -10.20
CA PHE A 39 6.41 19.69 -8.77
C PHE A 39 5.78 18.58 -7.90
N TYR A 40 5.26 17.51 -8.50
CA TYR A 40 4.65 16.41 -7.76
C TYR A 40 5.70 15.36 -7.41
N VAL A 41 5.77 15.01 -6.13
CA VAL A 41 6.64 13.94 -5.63
C VAL A 41 5.79 12.70 -5.47
N GLU A 42 6.07 11.67 -6.27
CA GLU A 42 5.43 10.36 -6.11
C GLU A 42 6.08 9.62 -4.94
N SER A 43 5.27 9.30 -3.93
CA SER A 43 5.72 8.51 -2.77
C SER A 43 5.05 7.15 -2.78
N HIS A 44 5.83 6.09 -2.94
CA HIS A 44 5.34 4.72 -2.77
C HIS A 44 5.45 4.32 -1.30
N LYS A 45 4.31 4.04 -0.66
CA LYS A 45 4.26 3.46 0.68
C LYS A 45 3.84 2.00 0.54
N VAL A 46 4.65 1.11 1.10
CA VAL A 46 4.31 -0.31 1.20
C VAL A 46 3.52 -0.50 2.47
N GLU A 47 2.22 -0.73 2.33
CA GLU A 47 1.33 -1.02 3.45
C GLU A 47 1.24 -2.54 3.66
N PRO A 48 1.14 -3.02 4.91
CA PRO A 48 0.99 -4.44 5.18
C PRO A 48 -0.35 -4.95 4.64
N VAL A 49 -0.32 -6.09 3.95
CA VAL A 49 -1.51 -6.69 3.32
C VAL A 49 -2.55 -7.15 4.34
N MET A 50 -2.14 -7.47 5.57
CA MET A 50 -3.03 -7.92 6.63
C MET A 50 -2.48 -7.50 8.00
N SER A 51 -3.34 -6.85 8.80
CA SER A 51 -3.07 -6.56 10.20
C SER A 51 -3.57 -7.69 11.11
N ILE A 52 -3.08 -7.74 12.35
CA ILE A 52 -3.57 -8.67 13.38
C ILE A 52 -5.08 -8.48 13.62
N THR A 53 -5.56 -7.24 13.51
CA THR A 53 -6.99 -6.91 13.60
C THR A 53 -7.80 -7.60 12.51
N ASP A 54 -7.31 -7.61 11.28
CA ASP A 54 -7.99 -8.25 10.15
C ASP A 54 -8.04 -9.76 10.33
N PHE A 55 -6.95 -10.36 10.83
CA PHE A 55 -6.91 -11.78 11.16
C PHE A 55 -7.96 -12.15 12.22
N LEU A 56 -8.02 -11.38 13.32
CA LEU A 56 -8.98 -11.62 14.40
C LEU A 56 -10.43 -11.38 13.95
N CYS A 57 -10.67 -10.42 13.04
CA CYS A 57 -11.98 -10.16 12.48
C CYS A 57 -12.48 -11.37 11.65
N ASN A 58 -11.61 -11.92 10.80
CA ASN A 58 -11.94 -13.11 10.01
C ASN A 58 -12.15 -14.35 10.89
N LEU A 59 -11.28 -14.55 11.88
CA LEU A 59 -11.37 -15.67 12.80
C LEU A 59 -12.62 -15.58 13.68
N GLY A 60 -12.89 -14.40 14.23
CA GLY A 60 -14.09 -14.12 15.03
C GLY A 60 -15.37 -14.27 14.22
N GLY A 61 -15.37 -13.86 12.94
CA GLY A 61 -16.50 -14.03 12.03
C GLY A 61 -16.83 -15.51 11.78
N CYS A 62 -15.83 -16.32 11.42
CA CYS A 62 -16.03 -17.74 11.16
C CYS A 62 -16.46 -18.52 12.42
N ILE A 63 -15.81 -18.27 13.56
CA ILE A 63 -16.14 -18.94 14.82
C ILE A 63 -17.52 -18.47 15.32
N GLY A 64 -17.80 -17.18 15.25
CA GLY A 64 -19.08 -16.60 15.63
C GLY A 64 -20.24 -17.16 14.83
N LEU A 65 -20.05 -17.36 13.52
CA LEU A 65 -21.06 -17.99 12.66
C LEU A 65 -21.32 -19.45 13.08
N TRP A 66 -20.27 -20.24 13.28
CA TRP A 66 -20.38 -21.65 13.69
C TRP A 66 -21.06 -21.81 15.05
N ILE A 67 -20.69 -20.98 16.02
CA ILE A 67 -21.31 -20.97 17.35
C ILE A 67 -22.77 -20.49 17.25
N GLY A 68 -23.04 -19.46 16.45
CA GLY A 68 -24.39 -18.93 16.24
C GLY A 68 -25.34 -20.00 15.69
N VAL A 69 -24.92 -20.73 14.65
CA VAL A 69 -25.69 -21.87 14.10
C VAL A 69 -25.90 -22.95 15.15
N SER A 70 -24.86 -23.29 15.92
CA SER A 70 -24.95 -24.31 16.98
C SER A 70 -25.97 -23.94 18.07
N ILE A 71 -26.03 -22.67 18.48
CA ILE A 71 -26.98 -22.19 19.49
C ILE A 71 -28.41 -22.20 18.94
N LEU A 72 -28.62 -21.78 17.68
CA LEU A 72 -29.95 -21.83 17.06
C LEU A 72 -30.47 -23.27 16.98
N SER A 73 -29.61 -24.22 16.57
CA SER A 73 -29.98 -25.64 16.54
C SER A 73 -30.30 -26.18 17.94
N LEU A 74 -29.59 -25.74 18.99
CA LEU A 74 -29.91 -26.14 20.37
C LEU A 74 -31.31 -25.66 20.78
N PHE A 75 -31.67 -24.42 20.45
CA PHE A 75 -33.01 -23.88 20.71
C PHE A 75 -34.10 -24.62 19.93
N GLU A 76 -33.82 -24.99 18.67
CA GLU A 76 -34.74 -25.76 17.85
C GLU A 76 -35.03 -27.14 18.45
N VAL A 77 -34.01 -27.83 18.96
CA VAL A 77 -34.18 -29.11 19.66
C VAL A 77 -35.01 -28.94 20.93
N LEU A 78 -34.76 -27.90 21.73
CA LEU A 78 -35.54 -27.63 22.95
C LEU A 78 -37.01 -27.36 22.62
N GLN A 79 -37.28 -26.58 21.57
CA GLN A 79 -38.64 -26.32 21.13
C GLN A 79 -39.33 -27.60 20.66
N LEU A 80 -38.67 -28.41 19.83
CA LEU A 80 -39.20 -29.70 19.36
C LEU A 80 -39.55 -30.64 20.53
N VAL A 81 -38.69 -30.74 21.54
CA VAL A 81 -38.96 -31.56 22.75
C VAL A 81 -40.18 -31.03 23.50
N SER A 82 -40.29 -29.71 23.65
CA SER A 82 -41.44 -29.08 24.34
C SER A 82 -42.76 -29.36 23.62
N GLU A 83 -42.79 -29.23 22.29
CA GLU A 83 -43.97 -29.50 21.47
C GLU A 83 -44.35 -30.98 21.50
N LEU A 84 -43.35 -31.88 21.43
CA LEU A 84 -43.58 -33.32 21.55
C LEU A 84 -44.18 -33.70 22.90
N MET A 85 -43.66 -33.13 24.00
CA MET A 85 -44.20 -33.37 25.35
C MET A 85 -45.65 -32.90 25.48
N LEU A 86 -45.99 -31.72 24.93
CA LEU A 86 -47.35 -31.22 24.92
C LEU A 86 -48.27 -32.10 24.07
N ALA A 87 -47.83 -32.51 22.89
CA ALA A 87 -48.60 -33.40 22.00
C ALA A 87 -48.87 -34.76 22.66
N ILE A 88 -47.88 -35.34 23.35
CA ILE A 88 -48.06 -36.58 24.12
C ILE A 88 -49.03 -36.35 25.27
N CYS A 89 -48.89 -35.27 26.04
CA CYS A 89 -49.81 -34.93 27.14
C CYS A 89 -51.26 -34.75 26.65
N GLN A 90 -51.46 -34.15 25.48
CA GLN A 90 -52.79 -33.98 24.87
C GLN A 90 -53.36 -35.29 24.31
N ARG A 91 -52.51 -36.24 23.93
CA ARG A 91 -52.93 -37.53 23.36
C ARG A 91 -53.15 -38.62 24.43
N VAL A 92 -52.55 -38.47 25.61
CA VAL A 92 -52.71 -39.37 26.77
C VAL A 92 -53.93 -39.02 27.63
N LYS A 93 -54.43 -37.80 27.52
CA LYS A 93 -55.66 -37.33 28.20
C LYS A 93 -56.89 -37.59 27.35
#